data_AF-A0A087TN16-F1
#
_entry.id   AF-A0A087TN16-F1
#
_cell.length_a   1.000
_cell.length_b   1.000
_cell.length_c   1.000
_cell.angle_alpha   90.00
_cell.angle_beta   90.00
_cell.angle_gamma   90.00
#
_symmetry.space_group_name_H-M   'P 1'
#
loop_
_entity.id
_entity.type
_entity.pdbx_description
1 polymer ?
#
loop_
_entity_poly.entity_id
_entity_poly.type
_entity_poly.pdbx_seq_one_letter_code
_entity_poly.pdbx_strand_id
1 'polypeptide(L)'
;MQLKGHTTHRLQPLDRSFFKPMEVYYTQATEKSLKSNSGHQMSQYQVAQLICEVYARAATVENTISGFKATDIWPIGRHVFKDSDFVAFENITKMCYPE
;
A
#
# COMPACT_ATOMS: atom_id res chain seq x y z
N MET A 1 -8.36 -0.81 -19.21
CA MET A 1 -7.04 -1.27 -18.70
C MET A 1 -7.31 -2.02 -17.40
N GLN A 2 -7.47 -3.35 -17.46
CA GLN A 2 -7.84 -4.19 -16.32
C GLN A 2 -6.55 -4.81 -15.77
N LEU A 3 -6.19 -4.54 -14.51
CA LEU A 3 -5.07 -5.25 -13.87
C LEU A 3 -5.51 -6.69 -13.61
N LYS A 4 -4.64 -7.64 -13.97
CA LYS A 4 -4.86 -9.08 -13.76
C LYS A 4 -5.12 -9.35 -12.27
N GLY A 5 -6.26 -9.96 -11.95
CA GLY A 5 -6.64 -10.32 -10.58
C GLY A 5 -5.52 -11.08 -9.86
N HIS A 6 -5.37 -10.89 -8.56
CA HIS A 6 -4.30 -11.48 -7.74
C HIS A 6 -2.85 -10.96 -7.94
N THR A 7 -2.61 -9.98 -8.82
CA THR A 7 -1.31 -9.25 -8.92
C THR A 7 -1.38 -7.79 -8.41
N THR A 8 -2.56 -7.34 -7.99
CA THR A 8 -2.83 -5.95 -7.53
C THR A 8 -1.85 -5.46 -6.47
N HIS A 9 -1.63 -6.25 -5.41
CA HIS A 9 -0.71 -5.90 -4.32
C HIS A 9 0.76 -5.74 -4.74
N ARG A 10 1.16 -6.25 -5.92
CA ARG A 10 2.54 -6.15 -6.44
C ARG A 10 2.70 -5.01 -7.44
N LEU A 11 1.62 -4.63 -8.11
CA LEU A 11 1.63 -3.65 -9.19
C LEU A 11 1.17 -2.27 -8.73
N GLN A 12 0.52 -2.15 -7.58
CA GLN A 12 0.07 -0.86 -7.04
C GLN A 12 1.17 -0.20 -6.19
N PRO A 13 1.73 0.95 -6.62
CA PRO A 13 2.83 1.60 -5.91
C PRO A 13 2.45 2.02 -4.49
N LEU A 14 1.17 2.39 -4.33
CA LEU A 14 0.58 2.81 -3.08
C LEU A 14 0.59 1.68 -2.04
N ASP A 15 0.17 0.47 -2.44
CA ASP A 15 0.19 -0.72 -1.58
C ASP A 15 1.62 -1.12 -1.20
N ARG A 16 2.57 -0.97 -2.12
CA ARG A 16 3.96 -1.43 -1.92
C ARG A 16 4.81 -0.50 -1.07
N SER A 17 4.53 0.80 -1.08
CA SER A 17 5.43 1.80 -0.50
C SER A 17 4.78 2.80 0.45
N PHE A 18 3.48 3.04 0.33
CA PHE A 18 2.80 4.12 1.06
C PHE A 18 1.97 3.62 2.23
N PHE A 19 1.16 2.58 2.03
CA PHE A 19 0.24 2.13 3.09
C PHE A 19 0.94 1.49 4.28
N LYS A 20 2.02 0.75 4.05
CA LYS A 20 2.81 0.13 5.14
C LYS A 20 3.39 1.16 6.12
N PRO A 21 4.12 2.21 5.68
CA PRO A 21 4.58 3.24 6.60
C PRO A 21 3.43 4.08 7.18
N MET A 22 2.37 4.35 6.41
CA MET A 22 1.19 5.07 6.91
C MET A 22 0.52 4.35 8.09
N GLU A 23 0.35 3.02 8.00
CA GLU A 23 -0.20 2.18 9.07
C GLU A 23 0.65 2.27 10.35
N VAL A 24 1.99 2.17 10.22
CA VAL A 24 2.91 2.30 11.36
C VAL A 24 2.80 3.67 12.02
N TYR A 25 2.77 4.75 11.22
CA TYR A 25 2.62 6.10 11.74
C TYR A 25 1.26 6.31 12.40
N TYR A 26 0.19 5.73 11.85
CA TYR A 26 -1.14 5.78 12.43
C TYR A 26 -1.20 5.11 13.80
N THR A 27 -0.60 3.92 13.95
CA THR A 27 -0.52 3.24 15.25
C THR A 27 0.24 4.11 16.26
N GLN A 28 1.38 4.68 15.89
CA GLN A 28 2.16 5.58 16.77
C GLN A 28 1.36 6.83 17.19
N ALA A 29 0.67 7.47 16.24
CA ALA A 29 -0.09 8.68 16.48
C ALA A 29 -1.32 8.39 17.36
N THR A 30 -1.96 7.24 17.17
CA THR A 30 -3.08 6.77 17.98
C THR A 30 -2.63 6.46 19.41
N GLU A 31 -1.53 5.74 19.59
CA GLU A 31 -0.95 5.47 20.92
C GLU A 31 -0.60 6.76 21.68
N LYS A 32 0.00 7.74 20.97
CA LYS A 32 0.32 9.05 21.54
C LYS A 32 -0.94 9.80 21.96
N SER A 33 -1.98 9.79 21.12
CA SER A 33 -3.25 10.45 21.42
C SER A 33 -3.98 9.79 22.60
N LEU A 34 -3.97 8.46 22.68
CA LEU A 34 -4.56 7.70 23.80
C LEU A 34 -3.85 7.98 25.12
N LYS A 35 -2.52 8.08 25.10
CA LYS A 35 -1.72 8.44 26.29
C LYS A 35 -1.98 9.88 26.74
N SER A 36 -2.17 10.81 25.80
CA SER A 36 -2.40 12.22 26.10
C SER A 36 -3.82 12.52 26.57
N ASN A 37 -4.82 11.74 26.15
CA ASN A 37 -6.23 11.92 26.48
C ASN A 37 -6.78 10.69 27.22
N SER A 38 -6.15 10.34 28.35
CA SER A 38 -6.59 9.21 29.18
C SER A 38 -8.02 9.44 29.67
N GLY A 39 -8.96 8.60 29.23
CA GLY A 39 -10.35 8.58 29.71
C GLY A 39 -11.40 9.07 28.71
N HIS A 40 -11.01 9.55 27.53
CA HIS A 40 -11.96 9.97 26.49
C HIS A 40 -11.87 9.07 25.25
N GLN A 41 -13.01 8.67 24.71
CA GLN A 41 -13.07 7.95 23.43
C GLN A 41 -12.63 8.88 22.30
N MET A 42 -11.82 8.33 21.38
CA MET A 42 -11.35 9.08 20.22
C MET A 42 -12.53 9.35 19.28
N SER A 43 -12.79 10.63 18.99
CA SER A 43 -13.87 11.01 18.08
C SER A 43 -13.47 10.83 16.62
N GLN A 44 -14.44 10.73 15.70
CA GLN A 44 -14.20 10.68 14.26
C GLN A 44 -13.38 11.87 13.75
N TYR A 45 -13.51 13.04 14.38
CA TYR A 45 -12.75 14.25 14.02
C TYR A 45 -11.28 14.13 14.40
N GLN A 46 -10.99 13.53 15.56
CA GLN A 46 -9.62 13.25 15.99
C GLN A 46 -8.97 12.19 15.10
N VAL A 47 -9.72 11.16 14.72
CA VAL A 47 -9.27 10.16 13.73
C VAL A 47 -8.93 10.84 12.40
N ALA A 48 -9.81 11.70 11.89
CA ALA A 48 -9.55 12.43 10.64
C ALA A 48 -8.30 13.31 10.72
N GLN A 49 -8.09 14.00 11.85
CA GLN A 49 -6.89 14.80 12.08
C GLN A 49 -5.61 13.95 12.10
N LEU A 50 -5.63 12.80 12.78
CA LEU A 50 -4.50 11.87 12.81
C LEU A 50 -4.21 11.31 11.42
N ILE A 51 -5.24 10.93 10.66
CA ILE A 51 -5.09 10.45 9.28
C ILE A 51 -4.41 11.51 8.41
N CYS A 52 -4.83 12.77 8.50
CA CYS A 52 -4.20 13.87 7.75
C CYS A 52 -2.71 14.04 8.11
N GLU A 53 -2.37 13.98 9.40
CA GLU A 53 -0.98 14.09 9.87
C GLU A 53 -0.11 12.94 9.34
N VAL A 54 -0.57 11.70 9.51
CA VAL A 54 0.22 10.51 9.11
C VAL A 54 0.27 10.34 7.60
N TYR A 55 -0.76 10.79 6.88
CA TYR A 55 -0.76 10.85 5.42
C TYR A 55 0.37 11.76 4.92
N ALA A 56 0.46 12.99 5.45
CA ALA A 56 1.52 13.93 5.10
C ALA A 56 2.91 13.38 5.43
N ARG A 57 3.02 12.64 6.54
CA ARG A 57 4.28 11.98 6.94
C ARG A 57 4.66 10.80 6.05
N ALA A 58 3.69 10.04 5.55
CA ALA A 58 3.93 8.90 4.66
C ALA A 58 4.16 9.33 3.20
N ALA A 59 3.64 10.50 2.80
CA ALA A 59 3.73 11.05 1.43
C ALA A 59 5.09 11.68 1.13
N THR A 60 6.18 10.93 1.35
CA THR A 60 7.53 11.37 1.03
C THR A 60 7.89 11.01 -0.41
N VAL A 61 8.71 11.86 -1.05
CA VAL A 61 9.26 11.61 -2.39
C VAL A 61 10.02 10.28 -2.43
N GLU A 62 10.72 9.92 -1.36
CA GLU A 62 11.43 8.65 -1.23
C GLU A 62 10.50 7.45 -1.28
N ASN A 63 9.38 7.48 -0.55
CA ASN A 63 8.37 6.41 -0.61
C ASN A 63 7.77 6.30 -2.01
N THR A 64 7.47 7.44 -2.65
CA THR A 64 6.97 7.46 -4.03
C THR A 64 7.97 6.86 -5.02
N ILE A 65 9.25 7.23 -4.95
CA ILE A 65 10.31 6.67 -5.81
C ILE A 65 10.46 5.16 -5.57
N SER A 66 10.47 4.72 -4.31
CA SER A 66 10.54 3.31 -3.95
C SER A 66 9.34 2.52 -4.48
N GLY A 67 8.14 3.10 -4.40
CA GLY A 67 6.91 2.51 -4.95
C GLY A 67 6.97 2.34 -6.46
N PHE A 68 7.42 3.36 -7.20
CA PHE A 68 7.57 3.27 -8.65
C PHE A 68 8.64 2.27 -9.07
N LYS A 69 9.74 2.18 -8.34
CA LYS A 69 10.79 1.19 -8.59
C LYS A 69 10.29 -0.24 -8.31
N ALA A 70 9.55 -0.43 -7.23
CA ALA A 70 9.04 -1.74 -6.82
C ALA A 70 7.92 -2.27 -7.73
N THR A 71 7.28 -1.39 -8.49
CA THR A 71 6.19 -1.72 -9.43
C THR A 71 6.62 -1.69 -10.89
N ASP A 72 7.92 -1.49 -11.14
CA ASP A 72 8.50 -1.39 -12.48
C ASP A 72 7.89 -0.26 -13.35
N ILE A 73 7.30 0.75 -12.71
CA ILE A 73 6.80 1.95 -13.39
C ILE A 73 7.97 2.87 -13.75
N TRP A 74 8.90 3.06 -12.80
CA TRP A 74 10.09 3.89 -13.01
C TRP A 74 11.19 3.63 -11.96
N PRO A 75 12.46 3.40 -12.36
CA PRO A 75 12.92 3.20 -13.75
C PRO A 75 12.41 1.87 -14.31
N ILE A 76 12.13 1.83 -15.62
CA ILE A 76 11.60 0.63 -16.29
C ILE A 76 12.73 -0.41 -16.42
N GLY A 77 12.67 -1.46 -15.61
CA GLY A 77 13.62 -2.55 -15.56
C GLY A 77 12.98 -3.88 -15.94
N ARG A 78 13.27 -4.36 -17.16
CA ARG A 78 12.75 -5.61 -17.76
C ARG A 78 12.93 -6.92 -16.97
N HIS A 79 13.56 -6.88 -15.79
CA HIS A 79 13.86 -8.03 -14.94
C HIS A 79 13.30 -7.90 -13.51
N VAL A 80 12.44 -6.91 -13.22
CA VAL A 80 11.84 -6.74 -11.89
C VAL A 80 10.80 -7.83 -11.61
N PHE A 81 10.06 -8.27 -12.62
CA PHE A 81 9.10 -9.38 -12.53
C PHE A 81 9.59 -10.56 -13.36
N LYS A 82 9.48 -11.78 -12.82
CA LYS A 82 9.75 -13.02 -13.56
C LYS A 82 8.43 -13.61 -14.07
N ASP A 83 8.48 -14.37 -15.16
CA ASP A 83 7.27 -15.04 -15.69
C ASP A 83 6.56 -15.88 -14.63
N SER A 84 7.31 -16.49 -13.70
CA SER A 84 6.79 -17.23 -12.56
C SER A 84 5.87 -16.41 -11.64
N ASP A 85 6.03 -15.09 -11.57
CA ASP A 85 5.17 -14.19 -10.79
C ASP A 85 3.78 -14.01 -11.41
N PHE A 86 3.63 -14.33 -12.71
CA PHE A 86 2.37 -14.27 -13.46
C PHE A 86 1.71 -15.64 -13.65
N VAL A 87 2.44 -16.75 -13.45
CA VAL A 87 1.94 -18.13 -13.60
C VAL A 87 0.73 -18.42 -12.70
N ALA A 88 0.71 -17.88 -11.48
CA ALA A 88 -0.42 -18.04 -10.57
C ALA A 88 -1.73 -17.48 -11.15
N PHE A 89 -1.65 -16.38 -11.90
CA PHE A 89 -2.81 -15.80 -12.58
C PHE A 89 -3.27 -16.65 -13.76
N GLU A 90 -2.35 -17.14 -14.60
CA GLU A 90 -2.71 -17.96 -15.75
C GLU A 90 -3.42 -19.25 -15.34
N ASN A 91 -2.98 -19.89 -14.26
CA ASN A 91 -3.60 -21.11 -13.74
C ASN A 91 -5.02 -20.86 -13.21
N ILE A 92 -5.26 -19.73 -12.53
CA ILE A 92 -6.60 -19.35 -12.04
C ILE A 92 -7.54 -19.03 -13.21
N THR A 93 -7.04 -18.32 -14.22
CA THR A 93 -7.86 -17.94 -15.38
C THR A 93 -8.29 -19.17 -16.18
N LYS A 94 -7.39 -20.16 -16.35
CA LYS A 94 -7.69 -21.44 -17.00
C LYS A 94 -8.67 -22.32 -16.23
N MET A 95 -8.72 -22.23 -14.89
CA MET A 95 -9.73 -22.92 -14.09
C MET A 95 -11.12 -22.28 -14.20
N CYS A 96 -11.21 -20.95 -14.27
CA CYS A 96 -12.49 -20.25 -14.35
C CYS A 96 -13.09 -20.25 -15.77
N TYR A 97 -12.26 -20.32 -16.80
CA TYR A 97 -12.68 -20.42 -18.21
C TYR A 97 -11.92 -21.57 -18.89
N PRO A 98 -12.37 -22.82 -18.72
CA PRO A 98 -11.83 -23.93 -19.50
C PRO A 98 -12.24 -23.76 -20.97
N GLU A 99 -11.33 -24.04 -21.90
CA GLU A 99 -11.65 -24.12 -23.34
C GLU A 99 -12.54 -25.33 -23.66
#